data_AF-A0A1H0B6C1-F1
#
_entry.id   AF-A0A1H0B6C1-F1
#
_cell.length_a   1.000
_cell.length_b   1.000
_cell.length_c   1.000
_cell.angle_alpha   90.00
_cell.angle_beta   90.00
_cell.angle_gamma   90.00
#
_symmetry.space_group_name_H-M   'P 1'
#
loop_
_entity.id
_entity.type
_entity.pdbx_description
1 polymer ?
#
loop_
_entity_poly.entity_id
_entity_poly.type
_entity_poly.pdbx_seq_one_letter_code
_entity_poly.pdbx_strand_id
1 'polypeptide(L)'
;MHRSKVRSLIWEFETEYGPGEAYLHEDGTCLYMDVWEEDAIWLAMVFRRLTPMDLDLVFCDEGYTFDIRLRAGTTEAELTDLVNIAG
;
A
#
# COMPACT_ATOMS: atom_id res chain seq x y z
N MET A 1 -25.05 -7.47 10.09
CA MET A 1 -23.92 -8.19 10.69
C MET A 1 -22.70 -7.90 9.82
N HIS A 2 -21.95 -6.84 10.14
CA HIS A 2 -20.69 -6.57 9.45
C HIS A 2 -19.70 -7.64 9.88
N ARG A 3 -19.31 -8.52 8.95
CA ARG A 3 -18.09 -9.30 9.13
C ARG A 3 -16.95 -8.29 9.18
N SER A 4 -16.25 -8.23 10.29
CA SER A 4 -14.93 -7.58 10.35
C SER A 4 -14.11 -8.16 9.21
N LYS A 5 -13.61 -7.33 8.28
CA LYS A 5 -12.61 -7.79 7.32
C LYS A 5 -11.47 -8.36 8.15
N VAL A 6 -11.18 -9.64 8.01
CA VAL A 6 -10.09 -10.26 8.76
C VAL A 6 -8.81 -9.68 8.19
N ARG A 7 -8.04 -9.01 9.05
CA ARG A 7 -6.75 -8.41 8.71
C ARG A 7 -5.68 -9.33 9.27
N SER A 8 -4.77 -9.78 8.43
CA SER A 8 -3.73 -10.74 8.84
C SER A 8 -2.62 -10.04 9.62
N LEU A 9 -2.20 -8.86 9.15
CA LEU A 9 -1.21 -7.98 9.76
C LEU A 9 -1.67 -6.54 9.59
N ILE A 10 -1.44 -5.72 10.62
CA ILE A 10 -1.76 -4.29 10.64
C ILE A 10 -0.50 -3.54 11.07
N TRP A 11 -0.20 -2.46 10.37
CA TRP A 11 0.78 -1.46 10.73
C TRP A 11 0.07 -0.15 10.98
N GLU A 12 0.35 0.47 12.12
CA GLU A 12 -0.14 1.79 12.50
C GLU A 12 1.05 2.77 12.49
N PHE A 13 0.82 3.96 11.96
CA PHE A 13 1.84 5.00 11.79
C PHE A 13 1.33 6.32 12.33
N GLU A 14 2.26 7.13 12.82
CA GLU A 14 2.03 8.56 13.08
C GLU A 14 2.94 9.33 12.12
N THR A 15 2.35 10.07 11.19
CA THR A 15 3.06 10.89 10.19
C THR A 15 2.88 12.37 10.51
N GLU A 16 3.51 13.24 9.71
CA GLU A 16 3.33 14.68 9.82
C GLU A 16 1.90 15.13 9.46
N TYR A 17 1.20 14.32 8.66
CA TYR A 17 -0.17 14.57 8.20
C TYR A 17 -1.23 13.94 9.11
N GLY A 18 -0.83 13.00 9.97
CA GLY A 18 -1.66 12.43 11.03
C GLY A 18 -1.47 10.93 11.19
N PRO A 19 -2.38 10.24 11.91
CA PRO A 19 -2.34 8.80 12.02
C PRO A 19 -2.69 8.15 10.68
N GLY A 20 -2.04 7.04 10.40
CA GLY A 20 -2.29 6.22 9.21
C GLY A 20 -2.24 4.73 9.51
N GLU A 21 -2.91 3.93 8.69
CA GLU A 21 -2.94 2.47 8.81
C GLU A 21 -2.57 1.81 7.48
N ALA A 22 -1.82 0.71 7.54
CA ALA A 22 -1.73 -0.24 6.44
C ALA A 22 -2.05 -1.64 6.94
N TYR A 23 -2.72 -2.46 6.14
CA TYR A 23 -3.01 -3.84 6.54
C TYR A 23 -3.00 -4.80 5.36
N LEU A 24 -2.52 -6.01 5.64
CA LEU A 24 -2.50 -7.09 4.67
C LEU A 24 -3.86 -7.80 4.68
N HIS A 25 -4.40 -8.04 3.49
CA HIS A 25 -5.60 -8.86 3.32
C HIS A 25 -5.41 -10.26 3.90
N GLU A 26 -6.51 -10.95 4.24
CA GLU A 26 -6.45 -12.29 4.85
C GLU A 26 -5.76 -13.34 3.96
N ASP A 27 -5.88 -13.20 2.63
CA ASP A 27 -5.26 -14.11 1.66
C ASP A 27 -3.80 -13.73 1.31
N GLY A 28 -3.29 -12.63 1.88
CA GLY A 28 -1.92 -12.16 1.66
C GLY A 28 -1.65 -11.59 0.26
N THR A 29 -2.68 -11.29 -0.53
CA THR A 29 -2.50 -10.84 -1.92
C THR A 29 -2.40 -9.33 -2.08
N CYS A 30 -2.99 -8.57 -1.16
CA CYS A 30 -3.15 -7.12 -1.24
C CYS A 30 -2.72 -6.45 0.08
N LEU A 31 -1.93 -5.38 -0.03
CA LEU A 31 -1.65 -4.45 1.06
C LEU A 31 -2.54 -3.20 0.87
N TYR A 32 -3.43 -2.96 1.80
CA TYR A 32 -4.28 -1.77 1.82
C TYR A 32 -3.60 -0.67 2.64
N MET A 33 -3.77 0.58 2.23
CA MET A 33 -3.29 1.76 2.97
C MET A 33 -4.44 2.73 3.16
N ASP A 34 -4.71 3.07 4.41
CA ASP A 34 -5.59 4.17 4.83
C ASP A 34 -4.71 5.27 5.42
N VAL A 35 -4.15 6.07 4.52
CA VAL A 35 -3.17 7.13 4.82
C VAL A 35 -3.43 8.33 3.93
N TRP A 36 -2.87 9.47 4.31
CA TRP A 36 -2.88 10.67 3.46
C TRP A 36 -2.10 10.42 2.15
N GLU A 37 -2.54 11.07 1.07
CA GLU A 37 -1.93 10.89 -0.27
C GLU A 37 -0.45 11.22 -0.26
N GLU A 38 -0.06 12.24 0.51
CA GLU A 38 1.31 12.68 0.72
C GLU A 38 2.21 11.60 1.35
N ASP A 39 1.63 10.73 2.17
CA ASP A 39 2.35 9.64 2.85
C ASP A 39 2.35 8.34 2.05
N ALA A 40 1.37 8.15 1.15
CA ALA A 40 1.14 6.89 0.45
C ALA A 40 2.36 6.45 -0.39
N ILE A 41 2.95 7.38 -1.15
CA ILE A 41 4.12 7.08 -2.00
C ILE A 41 5.32 6.67 -1.14
N TRP A 42 5.61 7.43 -0.08
CA TRP A 42 6.73 7.15 0.80
C TRP A 42 6.56 5.79 1.51
N LEU A 43 5.38 5.52 2.07
CA LEU A 43 5.07 4.25 2.72
C LEU A 43 5.18 3.08 1.74
N ALA A 44 4.67 3.23 0.52
CA ALA A 44 4.76 2.20 -0.50
C ALA A 44 6.22 1.86 -0.84
N MET A 45 7.10 2.86 -0.89
CA MET A 45 8.54 2.66 -1.09
C MET A 45 9.22 2.01 0.12
N VAL A 46 8.79 2.30 1.34
CA VAL A 46 9.29 1.62 2.55
C VAL A 46 8.91 0.14 2.52
N PHE A 47 7.63 -0.18 2.30
CA PHE A 47 7.19 -1.56 2.21
C PHE A 47 7.85 -2.30 1.07
N ARG A 48 8.03 -1.66 -0.09
CA ARG A 48 8.75 -2.28 -1.20
C ARG A 48 10.19 -2.62 -0.82
N ARG A 49 10.90 -1.75 -0.10
CA ARG A 49 12.29 -2.02 0.35
C ARG A 49 12.38 -3.17 1.37
N LEU A 50 11.33 -3.39 2.15
CA LEU A 50 11.24 -4.50 3.11
C LEU A 50 10.79 -5.81 2.46
N THR A 51 10.16 -5.73 1.28
CA THR A 51 9.66 -6.90 0.54
C THR A 51 10.83 -7.59 -0.19
N PRO A 52 10.96 -8.93 -0.08
CA PRO A 52 11.93 -9.70 -0.85
C PRO A 52 11.92 -9.36 -2.35
N MET A 53 13.08 -9.47 -2.99
CA MET A 53 13.25 -9.05 -4.38
C MET A 53 12.52 -9.93 -5.39
N ASP A 54 12.25 -11.18 -5.02
CA ASP A 54 11.51 -12.17 -5.79
C ASP A 54 9.98 -12.05 -5.64
N LEU A 55 9.51 -11.15 -4.78
CA LEU A 55 8.10 -10.88 -4.56
C LEU A 55 7.71 -9.51 -5.12
N ASP A 56 6.58 -9.49 -5.81
CA ASP A 56 5.89 -8.27 -6.19
C ASP A 56 5.02 -7.82 -5.02
N LEU A 57 5.01 -6.52 -4.74
CA LEU A 57 4.13 -5.92 -3.75
C LEU A 57 2.93 -5.31 -4.45
N VAL A 58 1.72 -5.64 -4.02
CA VAL A 58 0.48 -5.13 -4.62
C VAL A 58 -0.25 -4.26 -3.59
N PHE A 59 -0.43 -2.98 -3.95
CA PHE A 59 -1.24 -2.04 -3.18
C PHE A 59 -2.64 -1.98 -3.75
N CYS A 60 -3.63 -2.12 -2.88
CA CYS A 60 -5.03 -2.15 -3.23
C CYS A 60 -5.75 -1.04 -2.45
N ASP A 61 -6.66 -0.34 -3.10
CA ASP A 61 -7.47 0.70 -2.47
C ASP A 61 -8.88 0.18 -2.14
N GLU A 62 -9.46 0.62 -1.03
CA GLU A 62 -10.84 0.28 -0.66
C GLU A 62 -11.86 1.25 -1.31
N GLY A 63 -11.85 1.34 -2.64
CA GLY A 63 -12.81 2.22 -3.33
C GLY A 63 -12.55 2.39 -4.81
N TYR A 64 -11.29 2.44 -5.20
CA TYR A 64 -10.86 2.56 -6.59
C TYR A 64 -10.41 1.20 -7.16
N THR A 65 -10.83 0.90 -8.39
CA THR A 65 -10.61 -0.41 -9.05
C THR A 65 -9.20 -0.50 -9.67
N PHE A 66 -8.17 -0.02 -8.98
CA PHE A 66 -6.80 -0.12 -9.45
C PHE A 66 -5.91 -0.80 -8.40
N ASP A 67 -5.18 -1.81 -8.84
CA ASP A 67 -4.14 -2.47 -8.07
C ASP A 67 -2.80 -1.96 -8.57
N ILE A 68 -2.01 -1.31 -7.71
CA ILE A 68 -0.66 -0.87 -8.05
C ILE A 68 0.33 -1.97 -7.69
N ARG A 69 0.94 -2.57 -8.71
CA ARG A 69 1.97 -3.60 -8.54
C ARG A 69 3.37 -2.98 -8.61
N LEU A 70 4.09 -3.00 -7.49
CA LEU A 70 5.48 -2.57 -7.40
C LEU A 70 6.43 -3.76 -7.54
N ARG A 71 7.28 -3.70 -8.56
CA ARG A 71 8.31 -4.69 -8.84
C ARG A 71 9.59 -4.37 -8.09
N ALA A 72 10.50 -5.33 -8.05
CA ALA A 72 11.86 -5.09 -7.59
C ALA A 72 12.52 -3.95 -8.37
N GLY A 73 13.06 -2.98 -7.63
CA GLY A 73 13.75 -1.83 -8.22
C GLY A 73 12.85 -0.71 -8.72
N THR A 74 11.52 -0.78 -8.52
CA THR A 74 10.64 0.35 -8.81
C THR A 74 11.10 1.59 -8.05
N THR A 75 11.23 2.69 -8.77
CA THR A 75 11.64 4.00 -8.25
C THR A 75 10.44 4.80 -7.77
N GLU A 76 10.70 5.81 -6.93
CA GLU A 76 9.67 6.72 -6.46
C GLU A 76 8.99 7.46 -7.62
N ALA A 77 9.76 7.90 -8.62
CA ALA A 77 9.21 8.57 -9.80
C ALA A 77 8.27 7.68 -10.61
N GLU A 78 8.65 6.42 -10.85
CA GLU A 78 7.80 5.45 -11.53
C GLU A 78 6.51 5.17 -10.74
N LEU A 79 6.61 5.09 -9.41
CA LEU A 79 5.44 4.92 -8.55
C LEU A 79 4.52 6.15 -8.60
N THR A 80 5.07 7.37 -8.52
CA THR A 80 4.29 8.60 -8.65
C THR A 80 3.55 8.67 -9.99
N ASP A 81 4.21 8.28 -11.08
CA ASP A 81 3.58 8.21 -12.40
C ASP A 81 2.44 7.18 -12.43
N LEU A 82 2.62 6.00 -11.82
CA LEU A 82 1.58 4.98 -11.73
C LEU A 82 0.36 5.46 -10.94
N VAL A 83 0.56 6.14 -9.81
CA VAL A 83 -0.51 6.71 -8.98
C VAL A 83 -1.29 7.78 -9.76
N ASN A 84 -0.58 8.69 -10.44
CA ASN A 84 -1.19 9.75 -11.25
C ASN A 84 -2.00 9.24 -12.45
N ILE A 85 -1.67 8.05 -12.98
CA ILE A 85 -2.43 7.41 -14.06
C ILE A 85 -3.67 6.70 -13.52
N ALA A 86 -3.61 6.23 -12.28
CA ALA A 86 -4.65 5.42 -11.66
C ALA A 86 -5.80 6.26 -11.07
N GLY A 87 -5.52 7.51 -10.68
CA GLY A 87 -6.51 8.52 -10.26
C GLY A 87 -7.04 9.39 -11.39
#